data_AF-A0A8H7T4D7-F1
#
_entry.id   AF-A0A8H7T4D7-F1
#
_cell.length_a   1.000
_cell.length_b   1.000
_cell.length_c   1.000
_cell.angle_alpha   90.00
_cell.angle_beta   90.00
_cell.angle_gamma   90.00
#
_symmetry.space_group_name_H-M   'P 1'
#
loop_
_entity.id
_entity.type
_entity.pdbx_description
1 polymer ?
#
loop_
_entity_poly.entity_id
_entity_poly.type
_entity_poly.pdbx_seq_one_letter_code
_entity_poly.pdbx_strand_id
1 'polypeptide(L)'
;MTALLSDALALPSPAPSNSYPTKTSWEVSNYTEGCSPGGCVYNFDIASPTTPSSLKEPAFRTNCTGTNVAGTMQPCLDPSITANSIPGPGKFTLVIQHEWTDEEGVTYFLGGNRTVEIGGYPKRFVVEQTSVSAIA
;
A
#
# COMPACT_ATOMS: atom_id res chain seq x y z
N MET A 1 -40.63 39.94 -20.11
CA MET A 1 -39.53 39.05 -20.50
C MET A 1 -38.70 38.85 -19.24
N THR A 2 -38.85 37.71 -18.56
CA THR A 2 -38.15 37.40 -17.30
C THR A 2 -37.89 35.91 -17.31
N ALA A 3 -36.65 35.54 -17.64
CA ALA A 3 -36.17 34.17 -17.60
C ALA A 3 -35.64 33.90 -16.18
N LEU A 4 -36.21 32.91 -15.50
CA LEU A 4 -35.70 32.39 -14.24
C LEU A 4 -34.63 31.35 -14.57
N LEU A 5 -33.37 31.63 -14.20
CA LEU A 5 -32.27 30.67 -14.23
C LEU A 5 -32.41 29.74 -13.03
N SER A 6 -32.56 28.44 -13.30
CA SER A 6 -32.51 27.39 -12.28
C SER A 6 -31.06 27.03 -11.99
N ASP A 7 -30.57 27.36 -10.80
CA ASP A 7 -29.32 26.82 -10.27
C ASP A 7 -29.50 25.34 -9.92
N ALA A 8 -28.88 24.47 -10.71
CA ALA A 8 -28.79 23.04 -10.42
C ALA A 8 -27.62 22.80 -9.45
N LEU A 9 -27.93 22.45 -8.20
CA LEU A 9 -26.95 21.95 -7.24
C LEU A 9 -26.44 20.58 -7.71
N ALA A 10 -25.23 20.54 -8.27
CA ALA A 10 -24.54 19.29 -8.55
C ALA A 10 -24.13 18.64 -7.22
N LEU A 11 -24.74 17.49 -6.90
CA LEU A 11 -24.33 16.64 -5.79
C LEU A 11 -22.92 16.09 -6.06
N PRO A 12 -22.03 16.01 -5.04
CA PRO A 12 -20.77 15.30 -5.19
C PRO A 12 -21.06 13.84 -5.53
N SER A 13 -20.60 13.40 -6.70
CA SER A 13 -20.73 12.01 -7.11
C SER A 13 -19.88 11.15 -6.18
N PRO A 14 -20.43 10.12 -5.51
CA PRO A 14 -19.62 9.19 -4.74
C PRO A 14 -18.64 8.52 -5.71
N ALA A 15 -17.34 8.66 -5.43
CA ALA A 15 -16.32 7.91 -6.15
C ALA A 15 -16.72 6.41 -6.11
N PRO A 16 -16.71 5.71 -7.25
CA PRO A 16 -17.07 4.30 -7.27
C PRO A 16 -16.09 3.52 -6.40
N SER A 17 -16.53 3.13 -5.20
CA SER A 17 -15.89 2.11 -4.38
C SER A 17 -16.17 0.76 -5.04
N ASN A 18 -15.50 0.50 -6.16
CA ASN A 18 -15.47 -0.83 -6.74
C ASN A 18 -14.72 -1.73 -5.76
N SER A 19 -15.45 -2.57 -5.03
CA SER A 19 -14.88 -3.65 -4.25
C SER A 19 -14.35 -4.72 -5.22
N TYR A 20 -13.15 -4.51 -5.76
CA TYR A 20 -12.44 -5.51 -6.55
C TYR A 20 -12.11 -6.71 -5.65
N PRO A 21 -12.20 -7.95 -6.15
CA PRO A 21 -11.78 -9.12 -5.38
C PRO A 21 -10.27 -9.08 -5.14
N THR A 22 -9.85 -8.64 -3.95
CA THR A 22 -8.45 -8.51 -3.51
C THR A 22 -7.93 -9.82 -2.91
N LYS A 23 -7.79 -10.87 -3.73
CA LYS A 23 -6.97 -12.04 -3.33
C LYS A 23 -5.64 -12.07 -4.08
N THR A 24 -5.06 -10.90 -4.29
CA THR A 24 -3.66 -10.77 -4.67
C THR A 24 -2.91 -10.33 -3.43
N SER A 25 -1.74 -10.93 -3.22
CA SER A 25 -0.94 -10.72 -2.03
C SER A 25 0.52 -10.57 -2.41
N TRP A 26 1.25 -9.74 -1.67
CA TRP A 26 2.66 -9.50 -1.90
C TRP A 26 3.50 -10.39 -1.00
N GLU A 27 4.58 -10.94 -1.54
CA GLU A 27 5.53 -11.73 -0.77
C GLU A 27 6.60 -10.80 -0.20
N VAL A 28 6.67 -10.74 1.12
CA VAL A 28 7.75 -10.07 1.85
C VAL A 28 8.78 -11.12 2.24
N SER A 29 10.05 -10.82 2.03
CA SER A 29 11.18 -11.70 2.34
C SER A 29 12.37 -10.93 2.90
N ASN A 30 13.32 -11.64 3.50
CA ASN A 30 14.52 -11.08 4.13
C ASN A 30 14.22 -9.96 5.15
N TYR A 31 13.08 -10.04 5.84
CA TYR A 31 12.69 -9.04 6.82
C TYR A 31 13.68 -9.00 7.98
N THR A 32 14.18 -7.80 8.26
CA THR A 32 15.10 -7.49 9.35
C THR A 32 14.67 -6.20 10.02
N GLU A 33 14.74 -6.16 11.35
CA GLU A 33 14.47 -4.97 12.14
C GLU A 33 15.55 -4.80 13.20
N GLY A 34 16.12 -3.60 13.29
CA GLY A 34 17.10 -3.22 14.30
C GLY A 34 16.57 -2.03 15.12
N CYS A 35 16.33 -2.23 16.41
CA CYS A 35 15.81 -1.20 17.30
C CYS A 35 16.91 -0.61 18.19
N SER A 36 16.86 0.71 18.35
CA SER A 36 17.67 1.50 19.28
C SER A 36 16.77 2.44 20.08
N PRO A 37 17.27 3.13 21.12
CA PRO A 37 16.50 4.15 21.83
C PRO A 37 15.94 5.26 20.93
N GLY A 38 16.54 5.49 19.76
CA GLY A 38 16.11 6.49 18.78
C GLY A 38 15.06 6.01 17.78
N GLY A 39 14.67 4.72 17.82
CA GLY A 39 13.74 4.12 16.86
C GLY A 39 14.20 2.77 16.31
N CYS A 40 13.32 2.14 15.54
CA CYS A 40 13.57 0.91 14.82
C CYS A 40 13.74 1.19 13.33
N VAL A 41 14.73 0.54 12.72
CA VAL A 41 14.97 0.54 11.28
C VAL A 41 14.56 -0.82 10.75
N TYR A 42 13.69 -0.84 9.74
CA TYR A 42 13.28 -2.06 9.05
C TYR A 42 13.93 -2.12 7.67
N ASN A 43 14.24 -3.33 7.22
CA ASN A 43 14.68 -3.63 5.86
C ASN A 43 14.07 -4.95 5.41
N PHE A 44 13.49 -4.98 4.21
CA PHE A 44 12.89 -6.18 3.62
C PHE A 44 12.81 -6.08 2.09
N ASP A 45 12.74 -7.23 1.44
CA ASP A 45 12.43 -7.33 0.01
C ASP A 45 10.94 -7.65 -0.16
N ILE A 46 10.33 -7.06 -1.19
CA ILE A 46 8.94 -7.31 -1.55
C ILE A 46 8.82 -7.61 -3.03
N ALA A 47 7.93 -8.54 -3.38
CA ALA A 47 7.56 -8.82 -4.75
C ALA A 47 6.05 -9.01 -4.89
N SER A 48 5.49 -8.50 -5.99
CA SER A 48 4.16 -8.92 -6.42
C SER A 48 4.24 -10.24 -7.20
N PRO A 49 3.19 -11.08 -7.10
CA PRO A 49 3.11 -12.31 -7.84
C PRO A 49 2.99 -12.02 -9.33
N THR A 50 3.63 -12.85 -10.17
CA THR A 50 3.60 -12.71 -11.63
C THR A 50 2.22 -13.00 -12.25
N THR A 51 1.29 -13.55 -11.46
CA THR A 51 -0.08 -13.76 -11.90
C THR A 51 -0.83 -12.43 -11.96
N PRO A 52 -1.46 -12.10 -13.10
CA PRO A 52 -2.18 -10.85 -13.24
C PRO A 52 -3.30 -10.78 -12.21
N SER A 53 -3.30 -9.72 -11.40
CA SER A 53 -4.45 -9.37 -10.58
C SER A 53 -5.61 -8.94 -11.50
N SER A 54 -6.83 -8.94 -10.96
CA SER A 54 -7.99 -8.38 -11.66
C SER A 54 -7.81 -6.91 -12.07
N LEU A 55 -6.85 -6.23 -11.44
CA LEU A 55 -6.48 -4.82 -11.65
C LEU A 55 -5.31 -4.65 -12.61
N LYS A 56 -4.77 -5.74 -13.20
CA LYS A 56 -3.56 -5.73 -14.04
C LYS A 56 -2.38 -5.00 -13.37
N GLU A 57 -2.26 -5.18 -12.06
CA GLU A 57 -1.14 -4.63 -11.28
C GLU A 57 0.20 -5.07 -11.90
N PRO A 58 1.11 -4.12 -12.20
CA PRO A 58 2.43 -4.45 -12.70
C PRO A 58 3.19 -5.39 -11.75
N ALA A 59 3.88 -6.37 -12.33
CA ALA A 59 4.80 -7.20 -11.56
C ALA A 59 5.98 -6.33 -11.09
N PHE A 60 6.29 -6.38 -9.79
CA PHE A 60 7.40 -5.65 -9.21
C PHE A 60 8.22 -6.53 -8.26
N ARG A 61 9.49 -6.14 -8.09
CA ARG A 61 10.38 -6.67 -7.06
C ARG A 61 11.28 -5.53 -6.61
N THR A 62 11.22 -5.18 -5.34
CA THR A 62 12.00 -4.07 -4.80
C THR A 62 12.43 -4.33 -3.36
N ASN A 63 13.38 -3.54 -2.89
CA ASN A 63 13.81 -3.52 -1.49
C ASN A 63 13.27 -2.26 -0.81
N CYS A 64 12.77 -2.43 0.41
CA CYS A 64 12.22 -1.37 1.23
C CYS A 64 13.05 -1.25 2.50
N THR A 65 13.61 -0.06 2.73
CA THR A 65 14.26 0.31 3.99
C THR A 65 13.58 1.55 4.54
N GLY A 66 13.36 1.59 5.85
CA GLY A 66 12.78 2.76 6.49
C GLY A 66 12.87 2.70 8.00
N THR A 67 12.23 3.65 8.66
CA THR A 67 12.22 3.73 10.13
C THR A 67 10.84 4.02 10.66
N ASN A 68 10.51 3.40 11.80
CA ASN A 68 9.22 3.59 12.46
C ASN A 68 9.03 5.00 13.05
N VAL A 69 10.08 5.81 13.16
CA VAL A 69 9.97 7.21 13.62
C VAL A 69 9.64 8.20 12.51
N ALA A 70 9.64 7.76 11.25
CA ALA A 70 9.26 8.61 10.12
C ALA A 70 7.78 9.03 10.17
N GLY A 71 6.93 8.25 10.85
CA GLY A 71 5.51 8.53 11.04
C GLY A 71 4.68 8.58 9.75
N THR A 72 5.27 8.26 8.61
CA THR A 72 4.70 8.40 7.26
C THR A 72 5.17 7.24 6.39
N MET A 73 4.50 7.02 5.26
CA MET A 73 4.97 6.05 4.28
C MET A 73 6.28 6.53 3.67
N GLN A 74 7.26 5.63 3.57
CA GLN A 74 8.57 5.90 3.00
C GLN A 74 8.69 5.17 1.66
N PRO A 75 9.23 5.80 0.62
CA PRO A 75 9.45 5.13 -0.65
C PRO A 75 10.47 4.00 -0.49
N CYS A 76 10.22 2.89 -1.17
CA CYS A 76 11.19 1.82 -1.35
C CYS A 76 12.20 2.22 -2.45
N LEU A 77 13.11 1.31 -2.79
CA LEU A 77 14.05 1.53 -3.91
C LEU A 77 13.31 1.77 -5.24
N ASP A 78 12.17 1.11 -5.40
CA ASP A 78 11.19 1.45 -6.44
C ASP A 78 10.22 2.46 -5.84
N PRO A 79 10.18 3.71 -6.33
CA PRO A 79 9.36 4.77 -5.75
C PRO A 79 7.85 4.57 -5.99
N SER A 80 7.46 3.66 -6.88
CA SER A 80 6.05 3.23 -7.02
C SER A 80 5.55 2.45 -5.80
N ILE A 81 6.46 1.93 -4.98
CA ILE A 81 6.17 1.21 -3.75
C ILE A 81 6.56 2.08 -2.55
N THR A 82 5.63 2.22 -1.61
CA THR A 82 5.89 2.85 -0.33
C THR A 82 5.57 1.89 0.81
N ALA A 83 6.30 2.01 1.92
CA ALA A 83 6.11 1.16 3.09
C ALA A 83 6.22 1.96 4.40
N ASN A 84 5.53 1.49 5.43
CA ASN A 84 5.68 1.98 6.80
C ASN A 84 5.57 0.82 7.79
N SER A 85 6.37 0.86 8.86
CA SER A 85 6.25 -0.06 10.00
C SER A 85 5.65 0.69 11.19
N ILE A 86 4.45 0.29 11.60
CA ILE A 86 3.75 0.87 12.75
C ILE A 86 4.05 -0.01 13.97
N PRO A 87 4.78 0.49 14.97
CA PRO A 87 5.11 -0.29 16.16
C PRO A 87 3.89 -0.44 17.08
N GLY A 88 3.76 -1.59 17.72
CA GLY A 88 2.75 -1.88 18.73
C GLY A 88 3.31 -2.72 19.89
N PRO A 89 2.56 -2.88 20.99
CA PRO A 89 3.01 -3.69 22.11
C PRO A 89 3.20 -5.17 21.69
N GLY A 90 4.44 -5.64 21.67
CA GLY A 90 4.78 -7.03 21.30
C GLY A 90 4.50 -7.39 19.83
N LYS A 91 4.29 -6.40 18.96
CA LYS A 91 3.96 -6.61 17.55
C LYS A 91 4.33 -5.40 16.70
N PHE A 92 4.43 -5.58 15.39
CA PHE A 92 4.46 -4.46 14.45
C PHE A 92 3.45 -4.72 13.33
N THR A 93 2.97 -3.64 12.71
CA THR A 93 2.14 -3.70 11.53
C THR A 93 2.90 -3.10 10.36
N LEU A 94 3.24 -3.95 9.39
CA LEU A 94 3.81 -3.49 8.13
C LEU A 94 2.67 -3.07 7.21
N VAL A 95 2.73 -1.84 6.71
CA VAL A 95 1.80 -1.27 5.74
C VAL A 95 2.58 -1.01 4.46
N ILE A 96 2.04 -1.46 3.32
CA ILE A 96 2.64 -1.26 2.00
C ILE A 96 1.57 -0.67 1.08
N GLN A 97 2.00 0.22 0.19
CA GLN A 97 1.17 0.74 -0.89
C GLN A 97 1.95 0.66 -2.21
N HIS A 98 1.26 0.27 -3.27
CA HIS A 98 1.74 0.31 -4.65
C HIS A 98 0.88 1.29 -5.44
N GLU A 99 1.54 2.18 -6.17
CA GLU A 99 0.94 3.19 -7.03
C GLU A 99 1.44 3.04 -8.46
N TRP A 100 0.52 2.94 -9.41
CA TRP A 100 0.87 2.94 -10.84
C TRP A 100 -0.24 3.59 -11.69
N THR A 101 0.15 4.12 -12.84
CA THR A 101 -0.79 4.64 -13.85
C THR A 101 -0.84 3.68 -15.03
N ASP A 102 -2.04 3.33 -15.50
CA ASP A 102 -2.22 2.50 -16.68
C ASP A 102 -2.11 3.30 -18.00
N GLU A 103 -2.22 2.59 -19.13
CA GLU A 103 -2.16 3.18 -20.47
C GLU A 103 -3.34 4.12 -20.76
N GLU A 104 -4.44 4.00 -20.02
CA GLU A 104 -5.64 4.84 -20.14
C GLU A 104 -5.52 6.12 -19.27
N GLY A 105 -4.45 6.26 -18.50
CA GLY A 105 -4.20 7.40 -17.61
C GLY A 105 -4.80 7.25 -16.21
N VAL A 106 -5.36 6.08 -15.89
CA VAL A 106 -5.95 5.81 -14.57
C VAL A 106 -4.85 5.46 -13.59
N THR A 107 -4.76 6.21 -12.50
CA THR A 107 -3.81 5.96 -11.41
C THR A 107 -4.46 5.10 -10.33
N TYR A 108 -3.89 3.93 -10.09
CA TYR A 108 -4.32 2.97 -9.08
C TYR A 108 -3.46 3.10 -7.82
N PHE A 109 -4.11 2.95 -6.67
CA PHE A 109 -3.47 2.86 -5.37
C PHE A 109 -3.95 1.58 -4.69
N LEU A 110 -3.03 0.63 -4.52
CA LEU A 110 -3.27 -0.62 -3.82
C LEU A 110 -2.55 -0.58 -2.49
N GLY A 111 -3.27 -0.85 -1.41
CA GLY A 111 -2.71 -0.91 -0.07
C GLY A 111 -2.90 -2.29 0.56
N GLY A 112 -1.91 -2.74 1.30
CA GLY A 112 -1.95 -3.97 2.07
C GLY A 112 -1.30 -3.77 3.44
N ASN A 113 -1.73 -4.55 4.42
CA ASN A 113 -1.08 -4.52 5.73
C ASN A 113 -1.02 -5.92 6.37
N ARG A 114 0.00 -6.12 7.21
CA ARG A 114 0.18 -7.35 7.96
C ARG A 114 0.73 -7.05 9.35
N THR A 115 0.06 -7.58 10.37
CA THR A 115 0.56 -7.55 11.74
C THR A 115 1.35 -8.82 12.05
N VAL A 116 2.51 -8.65 12.69
CA VAL A 116 3.45 -9.71 13.04
C VAL A 116 3.85 -9.54 14.50
N GLU A 117 3.84 -10.64 15.26
CA GLU A 117 4.23 -10.64 16.67
C GLU A 117 5.77 -10.64 16.83
N ILE A 118 6.25 -9.80 17.76
CA ILE A 118 7.66 -9.67 18.12
C ILE A 118 8.02 -10.87 19.00
N GLY A 119 8.60 -11.88 18.38
CA GLY A 119 8.89 -13.19 18.99
C GLY A 119 9.42 -14.21 18.00
N GLY A 120 9.30 -13.92 16.70
CA GLY A 120 9.92 -14.72 15.64
C GLY A 120 9.88 -14.02 14.31
N TYR A 121 10.46 -12.81 14.20
CA TYR A 121 10.53 -11.98 12.98
C TYR A 121 10.64 -12.88 11.74
N PRO A 122 9.51 -13.14 11.05
CA PRO A 122 9.50 -14.16 10.04
C PRO A 122 10.33 -13.61 8.89
N LYS A 123 11.37 -14.35 8.49
CA LYS A 123 12.18 -14.00 7.33
C LYS A 123 11.35 -13.89 6.05
N ARG A 124 10.13 -14.47 6.04
CA ARG A 124 9.21 -14.43 4.92
C ARG A 124 7.77 -14.47 5.40
N PHE A 125 6.92 -13.62 4.84
CA PHE A 125 5.48 -13.61 5.09
C PHE A 125 4.74 -12.94 3.94
N VAL A 126 3.42 -13.10 3.93
CA VAL A 126 2.55 -12.56 2.89
C VAL A 126 1.72 -11.41 3.43
N VAL A 127 1.67 -10.33 2.64
CA VAL A 127 0.84 -9.15 2.88
C VAL A 127 -0.32 -9.19 1.90
N GLU A 128 -1.52 -9.43 2.42
CA GLU A 128 -2.73 -9.40 1.62
C GLU A 128 -3.06 -7.94 1.25
N GLN A 129 -3.50 -7.72 0.01
CA GLN A 129 -4.04 -6.43 -0.40
C GLN A 129 -5.41 -6.24 0.27
N THR A 130 -5.57 -5.13 0.99
CA THR A 130 -6.77 -4.85 1.78
C THR A 130 -7.53 -3.61 1.31
N SER A 131 -6.92 -2.81 0.44
CA SER A 131 -7.54 -1.59 -0.10
C SER A 131 -7.13 -1.37 -1.55
N VAL A 132 -8.07 -0.87 -2.34
CA VAL A 132 -7.90 -0.51 -3.74
C VAL A 132 -8.63 0.81 -3.95
N SER A 133 -7.99 1.76 -4.60
CA SER A 133 -8.63 2.96 -5.14
C SER A 133 -8.04 3.32 -6.49
N ALA A 134 -8.78 4.05 -7.30
CA ALA A 134 -8.35 4.48 -8.62
C ALA A 134 -8.85 5.91 -8.88
N ILE A 135 -8.03 6.70 -9.58
CA ILE A 135 -8.31 8.08 -9.98
C ILE A 135 -8.07 8.17 -11.49
N ALA A 136 -9.07 8.67 -12.23
CA ALA A 136 -9.04 8.84 -13.68
C ALA A 136 -9.17 10.32 -14.05
#